data_AF-W1XF65-F1
#
_entry.id   AF-W1XF65-F1
#
_cell.length_a   1.000
_cell.length_b   1.000
_cell.length_c   1.000
_cell.angle_alpha   90.00
_cell.angle_beta   90.00
_cell.angle_gamma   90.00
#
_symmetry.space_group_name_H-M   'P 1'
#
loop_
_entity.id
_entity.type
_entity.pdbx_description
1 polymer ?
#
loop_
_entity_poly.entity_id
_entity_poly.type
_entity_poly.pdbx_seq_one_letter_code
_entity_poly.pdbx_strand_id
1 'polypeptide(L)'
;FGERGRETVDGVESAYDTERYNVTEITRIVKIAFETAMKRNKKLTCVDKANILESSRLWRKVIGEMINDYPEVEVNYMYVDNAAMQLVKDPTQFDVIVTSNMFGDILSDEASMV
;
A
#
# COMPACT_ATOMS: atom_id res chain seq x y z
N PHE A 1 -9.84 -8.32 3.66
CA PHE A 1 -9.30 -9.37 4.55
C PHE A 1 -9.57 -10.71 3.89
N GLY A 2 -8.52 -11.50 3.63
CA GLY A 2 -8.64 -12.80 2.97
C GLY A 2 -9.03 -13.91 3.95
N GLU A 3 -8.91 -15.15 3.49
CA GLU A 3 -9.13 -16.34 4.31
C GLU A 3 -8.15 -16.38 5.47
N ARG A 4 -8.64 -16.81 6.63
CA ARG A 4 -7.86 -16.99 7.86
C ARG A 4 -8.36 -18.21 8.59
N GLY A 5 -7.45 -18.88 9.30
CA GLY A 5 -7.78 -20.11 9.99
C GLY A 5 -6.71 -20.55 10.98
N ARG A 6 -7.10 -21.49 11.84
CA ARG A 6 -6.19 -22.30 12.64
C ARG A 6 -6.39 -23.75 12.24
N GLU A 7 -5.30 -24.48 12.15
CA GLU A 7 -5.29 -25.87 11.71
C GLU A 7 -4.16 -26.64 12.40
N THR A 8 -4.15 -27.97 12.23
CA THR A 8 -3.06 -28.82 12.71
C THR A 8 -2.36 -29.41 11.48
N VAL A 9 -1.12 -28.98 11.21
CA VAL A 9 -0.29 -29.47 10.11
C VAL A 9 0.81 -30.32 10.71
N ASP A 10 0.96 -31.57 10.24
CA ASP A 10 1.94 -32.54 10.76
C ASP A 10 1.89 -32.74 12.29
N GLY A 11 0.70 -32.66 12.87
CA GLY A 11 0.46 -32.80 14.31
C GLY A 11 0.79 -31.55 15.14
N VAL A 12 1.13 -30.43 14.49
CA VAL A 12 1.51 -29.16 15.14
C VAL A 12 0.45 -28.10 14.89
N GLU A 13 0.05 -27.39 15.95
CA GLU A 13 -0.86 -26.24 15.84
C GLU A 13 -0.26 -25.17 14.92
N SER A 14 -1.04 -24.77 13.92
CA SER A 14 -0.67 -23.86 12.86
C SER A 14 -1.79 -22.86 12.63
N ALA A 15 -1.46 -21.70 12.07
CA ALA A 15 -2.43 -20.68 11.70
C ALA A 15 -1.99 -20.00 10.40
N TYR A 16 -2.96 -19.48 9.65
CA TYR A 16 -2.68 -18.74 8.43
C TYR A 16 -3.65 -17.56 8.28
N ASP A 17 -3.14 -16.51 7.63
CA ASP A 17 -3.87 -15.33 7.21
C ASP A 17 -3.48 -15.01 5.78
N THR A 18 -4.47 -14.72 4.94
CA THR A 18 -4.25 -14.50 3.51
C THR A 18 -4.36 -13.03 3.15
N GLU A 19 -3.27 -12.46 2.65
CA GLU A 19 -3.30 -11.19 1.92
C GLU A 19 -3.63 -11.45 0.44
N ARG A 20 -4.86 -11.14 0.04
CA ARG A 20 -5.32 -11.31 -1.34
C ARG A 20 -5.97 -10.03 -1.84
N TYR A 21 -5.53 -9.61 -3.02
CA TYR A 21 -6.11 -8.53 -3.79
C TYR A 21 -6.33 -8.98 -5.23
N ASN A 22 -7.42 -8.53 -5.83
CA ASN A 22 -7.60 -8.57 -7.28
C ASN A 22 -7.39 -7.18 -7.90
N VAL A 23 -7.24 -7.14 -9.23
CA VAL A 23 -7.02 -5.91 -9.99
C VAL A 23 -8.13 -4.89 -9.73
N THR A 24 -9.41 -5.30 -9.76
CA THR A 24 -10.55 -4.40 -9.54
C THR A 24 -10.53 -3.72 -8.18
N GLU A 25 -10.18 -4.45 -7.12
CA GLU A 25 -10.05 -3.90 -5.76
C GLU A 25 -8.96 -2.84 -5.69
N ILE A 26 -7.79 -3.14 -6.27
CA ILE A 26 -6.64 -2.22 -6.29
C ILE A 26 -6.97 -0.99 -7.16
N THR A 27 -7.48 -1.18 -8.37
CA THR A 27 -7.83 -0.09 -9.29
C THR A 27 -8.78 0.91 -8.64
N ARG A 28 -9.79 0.44 -7.91
CA ARG A 28 -10.76 1.33 -7.25
C ARG A 28 -10.09 2.27 -6.24
N ILE A 29 -9.23 1.74 -5.37
CA ILE A 29 -8.58 2.56 -4.33
C ILE A 29 -7.44 3.41 -4.91
N VAL A 30 -6.69 2.89 -5.88
CA VAL A 30 -5.65 3.63 -6.60
C VAL A 30 -6.24 4.81 -7.34
N LYS A 31 -7.40 4.66 -8.00
CA LYS A 31 -8.11 5.76 -8.64
C LYS A 31 -8.43 6.89 -7.66
N ILE A 32 -8.97 6.54 -6.48
CA ILE A 32 -9.27 7.52 -5.42
C ILE A 32 -7.98 8.23 -4.97
N ALA A 33 -6.87 7.51 -4.86
CA ALA A 33 -5.59 8.08 -4.46
C ALA A 33 -5.06 9.08 -5.49
N PHE A 34 -5.11 8.75 -6.79
CA PHE A 34 -4.76 9.68 -7.87
C PHE A 34 -5.67 10.91 -7.89
N GLU A 35 -6.98 10.73 -7.79
CA GLU A 35 -7.94 11.84 -7.74
C GLU A 35 -7.74 12.73 -6.51
N THR A 36 -7.28 12.16 -5.40
CA THR A 36 -6.91 12.89 -4.19
C THR A 36 -5.61 13.67 -4.40
N ALA A 37 -4.59 13.05 -5.00
CA ALA A 37 -3.32 13.69 -5.30
C ALA A 37 -3.49 14.88 -6.27
N MET A 38 -4.36 14.75 -7.26
CA MET A 38 -4.71 15.82 -8.21
C MET A 38 -5.29 17.07 -7.53
N LYS A 39 -5.93 16.92 -6.36
CA LYS A 39 -6.49 18.02 -5.57
C LYS A 39 -5.51 18.60 -4.56
N ARG A 40 -4.32 18.02 -4.45
CA ARG A 40 -3.28 18.38 -3.48
C ARG A 40 -1.99 18.78 -4.20
N ASN A 41 -0.84 18.31 -3.74
CA ASN A 41 0.47 18.68 -4.31
C ASN A 41 0.87 17.79 -5.49
N LYS A 42 -0.06 16.97 -6.01
CA LYS A 42 0.14 16.09 -7.16
C LYS A 42 1.31 15.10 -6.95
N LYS A 43 1.49 14.62 -5.72
CA LYS A 43 2.44 13.55 -5.40
C LYS A 43 1.71 12.35 -4.79
N LEU A 44 1.99 11.17 -5.30
CA LEU A 44 1.41 9.92 -4.84
C LEU A 44 2.52 8.91 -4.54
N THR A 45 2.66 8.55 -3.27
CA THR A 45 3.56 7.47 -2.85
C THR A 45 2.79 6.16 -2.68
N CYS A 46 3.14 5.16 -3.47
CA CYS A 46 2.72 3.78 -3.23
C CYS A 46 3.63 3.14 -2.17
N VAL A 47 3.04 2.72 -1.06
CA VAL A 47 3.75 1.98 -0.02
C VAL A 47 3.40 0.49 -0.10
N ASP A 48 4.42 -0.37 -0.16
CA ASP A 48 4.23 -1.81 -0.39
C ASP A 48 5.39 -2.68 0.16
N LYS A 49 5.39 -3.98 -0.13
CA LYS A 49 6.51 -4.89 0.11
C LYS A 49 6.84 -5.74 -1.12
N ALA A 50 6.93 -5.13 -2.30
CA ALA A 50 7.08 -5.84 -3.58
C ALA A 50 8.39 -6.65 -3.73
N ASN A 51 9.36 -6.48 -2.83
CA ASN A 51 10.51 -7.36 -2.74
C ASN A 51 10.16 -8.76 -2.19
N ILE A 52 9.06 -8.90 -1.45
CA ILE A 52 8.63 -10.16 -0.83
C ILE A 52 7.25 -10.60 -1.32
N LEU A 53 6.26 -9.70 -1.39
CA LEU A 53 4.86 -10.03 -1.58
C LEU A 53 4.42 -9.90 -3.06
N GLU A 54 3.79 -10.95 -3.59
CA GLU A 54 3.15 -10.92 -4.92
C GLU A 54 1.96 -9.94 -4.98
N SER A 55 1.18 -9.83 -3.90
CA SER A 55 0.12 -8.82 -3.78
C SER A 55 0.68 -7.42 -4.02
N SER A 56 1.81 -7.08 -3.41
CA SER A 56 2.49 -5.80 -3.57
C SER A 56 3.01 -5.57 -4.99
N ARG A 57 3.47 -6.62 -5.69
CA ARG A 57 3.84 -6.51 -7.11
C ARG A 57 2.63 -6.21 -7.99
N LEU A 58 1.49 -6.83 -7.71
CA LEU A 58 0.23 -6.53 -8.38
C LEU A 58 -0.21 -5.08 -8.14
N TRP A 59 -0.07 -4.57 -6.92
CA TRP A 59 -0.31 -3.16 -6.58
C TRP A 59 0.53 -2.21 -7.44
N ARG A 60 1.85 -2.43 -7.53
CA ARG A 60 2.73 -1.63 -8.38
C ARG A 60 2.34 -1.67 -9.85
N LYS A 61 1.99 -2.86 -10.36
CA LYS A 61 1.56 -3.05 -11.74
C LYS A 61 0.32 -2.20 -12.05
N VAL A 62 -0.73 -2.29 -11.23
CA VAL A 62 -1.98 -1.54 -11.44
C VAL A 62 -1.73 -0.04 -11.37
N ILE A 63 -0.92 0.44 -10.43
CA ILE A 63 -0.55 1.85 -10.35
C ILE A 63 0.20 2.27 -11.62
N GLY A 64 1.19 1.48 -12.07
CA GLY A 64 1.96 1.77 -13.28
C GLY A 64 1.11 1.87 -14.54
N GLU A 65 0.08 1.04 -14.67
CA GLU A 65 -0.89 1.11 -15.77
C GLU A 65 -1.70 2.42 -15.74
N MET A 66 -2.03 2.91 -14.55
CA MET A 66 -2.84 4.13 -14.35
C MET A 66 -2.05 5.44 -14.43
N ILE A 67 -0.73 5.44 -14.35
CA ILE A 67 0.10 6.67 -14.43
C ILE A 67 -0.22 7.48 -15.68
N ASN A 68 -0.46 6.82 -16.82
CA ASN A 68 -0.73 7.49 -18.10
C ASN A 68 -2.05 8.27 -18.09
N ASP A 69 -3.01 7.89 -17.24
CA ASP A 69 -4.29 8.59 -17.09
C ASP A 69 -4.16 9.84 -16.20
N TYR A 70 -3.06 9.96 -15.44
CA TYR A 70 -2.79 11.05 -14.49
C TYR A 70 -1.36 11.61 -14.67
N PRO A 71 -1.01 12.15 -15.85
CA PRO A 71 0.36 12.55 -16.18
C PRO A 71 0.91 13.70 -15.32
N GLU A 72 0.05 14.43 -14.62
CA GLU A 72 0.44 15.51 -13.72
C GLU A 72 0.85 15.03 -12.31
N VAL A 73 0.53 13.78 -11.95
CA VAL A 73 0.84 13.21 -10.63
C VAL A 73 2.20 12.54 -10.67
N GLU A 74 3.13 13.04 -9.85
CA GLU A 74 4.41 12.37 -9.60
C GLU A 74 4.17 11.12 -8.74
N VAL A 75 4.49 9.94 -9.28
CA VAL A 75 4.35 8.67 -8.58
C VAL A 75 5.72 8.15 -8.14
N ASN A 76 5.85 7.85 -6.86
CA ASN A 76 7.02 7.16 -6.30
C ASN A 76 6.60 5.91 -5.52
N TYR A 77 7.51 4.93 -5.42
CA TYR A 77 7.29 3.69 -4.70
C TYR A 77 8.22 3.60 -3.49
N MET A 78 7.70 3.18 -2.35
CA MET A 78 8.45 3.03 -1.12
C MET A 78 8.09 1.71 -0.43
N TYR A 79 9.06 1.04 0.18
CA TYR A 79 8.75 -0.13 1.00
C TYR A 79 8.21 0.30 2.36
N VAL A 80 7.28 -0.48 2.92
CA VAL A 80 6.60 -0.16 4.20
C VAL A 80 7.55 0.07 5.37
N ASP A 81 8.65 -0.66 5.44
CA ASP A 81 9.69 -0.48 6.46
C ASP A 81 10.43 0.86 6.31
N ASN A 82 10.76 1.26 5.08
CA ASN A 82 11.32 2.57 4.83
C ASN A 82 10.28 3.68 5.06
N ALA A 83 9.01 3.46 4.69
CA ALA A 83 7.95 4.43 4.90
C ALA A 83 7.75 4.76 6.38
N ALA A 84 7.76 3.75 7.26
CA ALA A 84 7.72 3.96 8.71
C ALA A 84 8.89 4.85 9.18
N MET A 85 10.12 4.52 8.78
CA MET A 85 11.30 5.35 9.11
C MET A 85 11.17 6.78 8.58
N GLN A 86 10.64 6.97 7.36
CA GLN A 86 10.48 8.28 6.75
C GLN A 86 9.38 9.12 7.41
N LEU A 87 8.28 8.51 7.88
CA LEU A 87 7.23 9.23 8.62
C LEU A 87 7.77 9.85 9.91
N VAL A 88 8.71 9.19 10.58
CA VAL A 88 9.37 9.77 11.76
C VAL A 88 10.44 10.79 11.38
N LYS A 89 11.24 10.49 10.35
CA LYS A 89 12.44 11.28 10.01
C LYS A 89 12.12 12.59 9.27
N ASP A 90 11.26 12.53 8.26
CA ASP A 90 10.85 13.66 7.43
C ASP A 90 9.44 13.42 6.88
N PRO A 91 8.39 13.55 7.70
CA PRO A 91 7.01 13.31 7.28
C PRO A 91 6.55 14.30 6.20
N THR A 92 7.19 15.47 6.10
CA THR A 92 6.79 16.54 5.17
C THR A 92 7.05 16.20 3.70
N GLN A 93 7.83 15.14 3.43
CA GLN A 93 8.07 14.65 2.07
C GLN A 93 6.82 14.01 1.43
N PHE A 94 5.86 13.55 2.23
CA PHE A 94 4.65 12.86 1.75
C PHE A 94 3.50 13.83 1.46
N ASP A 95 2.76 13.56 0.38
CA ASP A 95 1.49 14.25 0.09
C ASP A 95 0.29 13.30 0.21
N VAL A 96 0.22 12.30 -0.68
CA VAL A 96 -0.77 11.22 -0.61
C VAL A 96 -0.05 9.89 -0.58
N ILE A 97 -0.37 9.06 0.41
CA ILE A 97 0.08 7.68 0.50
C ILE A 97 -1.07 6.76 0.10
N VAL A 98 -0.79 5.78 -0.75
CA VAL A 98 -1.68 4.66 -1.05
C VAL A 98 -1.01 3.34 -0.74
N THR A 99 -1.72 2.45 -0.05
CA THR A 99 -1.14 1.21 0.48
C THR A 99 -2.21 0.15 0.73
N SER A 100 -1.79 -1.09 1.02
CA SER A 100 -2.68 -2.18 1.39
C SER A 100 -3.36 -1.92 2.75
N ASN A 101 -4.38 -2.70 3.07
CA ASN A 101 -5.17 -2.49 4.29
C ASN A 101 -4.31 -2.60 5.56
N MET A 102 -3.51 -3.68 5.68
CA MET A 102 -2.67 -3.92 6.85
C MET A 102 -1.57 -2.87 7.01
N PHE A 103 -0.93 -2.46 5.92
CA PHE A 103 0.09 -1.40 5.96
C PHE A 103 -0.52 -0.04 6.23
N GLY A 104 -1.72 0.22 5.69
CA GLY A 104 -2.46 1.47 5.92
C GLY A 104 -2.80 1.67 7.37
N ASP A 105 -3.30 0.63 8.04
CA ASP A 105 -3.62 0.63 9.47
C ASP A 105 -2.42 1.05 10.33
N ILE A 106 -1.28 0.39 10.12
CA ILE A 106 -0.03 0.67 10.85
C ILE A 106 0.47 2.09 10.58
N LEU A 107 0.57 2.49 9.31
CA LEU A 107 1.14 3.78 8.93
C LEU A 107 0.23 4.95 9.28
N SER A 108 -1.10 4.76 9.26
CA SER A 108 -2.03 5.80 9.69
C SER A 108 -1.94 6.07 11.19
N ASP A 109 -1.77 5.01 11.98
CA ASP A 109 -1.56 5.14 13.42
C ASP A 109 -0.23 5.82 13.72
N GLU A 110 0.85 5.42 13.03
CA GLU A 110 2.15 6.08 13.13
C GLU A 110 2.09 7.57 12.75
N ALA A 111 1.48 7.90 11.62
CA ALA A 111 1.33 9.27 11.14
C ALA A 111 0.49 10.15 12.10
N SER A 112 -0.43 9.55 12.87
CA SER A 112 -1.26 10.28 13.83
C SER A 112 -0.50 10.77 15.06
N MET A 113 0.69 10.20 15.31
CA MET A 113 1.54 10.51 16.47
C MET A 113 2.62 11.55 16.18
N VAL A 114 2.84 11.90 14.90
CA VAL A 114 3.89 12.82 14.42
C VAL A 114 3.31 14.14 13.91
#